data_AF-A0A423W745-F1
#
_entry.id   AF-A0A423W745-F1
#
_cell.length_a   1.000
_cell.length_b   1.000
_cell.length_c   1.000
_cell.angle_alpha   90.00
_cell.angle_beta   90.00
_cell.angle_gamma   90.00
#
_symmetry.space_group_name_H-M   'P 1'
#
loop_
_entity.id
_entity.type
_entity.pdbx_description
1 polymer ?
#
loop_
_entity_poly.entity_id
_entity_poly.type
_entity_poly.pdbx_seq_one_letter_code
_entity_poly.pdbx_strand_id
1 'polypeptide(L)'
;MSPSDKVMNDGVARMSRAVARQIRDRLGLRTCPSAVQGRLGSAKGMWVIDVTDTTDEVWIELYPSQRKWDLDWTTVDKEQRTLEVLNVPSKPRHDRAIDGRIPFQGGLPQHDEEIISSMLDAGFHPTANKFLADLTFAMQRAKCEILKRKLNITVGRSANLFMVVDFLGVLEENEVHIGFSTAFEADDEWNKTMLQGEALVARSPAHFISDIQKVKVVFRPELADLTDIIVFSSKGNVPLADKLSGGDYDGDLAWVCWDPRLVANFENAEVQEPLDLSRYIRRDKIQFRQLLKSHKKDVSAAVSEMMVKCFAFNLTKSMLGSCTNYKETLCYSRGNVRDDVARILSTLLSNLVDQAKQGIEFTDEDFKALKKDLAKDYKVRQEYDRIPAYKSEYWGSNEPPKHIIDYLKFGIAQPIIAKELNSLNTALNEGRPEFYDQDLVAYYKKYDQLARDPSELGKWMKDLHSYLDQEIEKTSEAWDRSTASWPEKVRSIYELWQAIQPDKVPSLSGQQPTANYATAIQTLLLGGELSHWELWKASFAFYKFKRKRFPWQMAGRQLCHIKAMAVCAKTPGAAHAPATVVPQIHASLRPDPKFVKLIVAMMEGQGSQFMDQRDGNDNDDE
;
A
#
# COMPACT_ATOMS: atom_id res chain seq x y z
N MET A 1 -13.59 35.10 -6.29
CA MET A 1 -12.45 35.28 -7.21
C MET A 1 -11.38 36.08 -6.49
N SER A 2 -10.11 35.92 -6.84
CA SER A 2 -9.01 36.71 -6.28
C SER A 2 -9.08 38.17 -6.76
N PRO A 3 -8.29 39.09 -6.18
CA PRO A 3 -8.12 40.44 -6.71
C PRO A 3 -7.60 40.49 -8.16
N SER A 4 -7.06 39.38 -8.68
CA SER A 4 -6.59 39.23 -10.06
C SER A 4 -7.49 38.30 -10.89
N ASP A 5 -8.77 38.18 -10.54
CA ASP A 5 -9.79 37.37 -11.22
C ASP A 5 -9.49 35.86 -11.34
N LYS A 6 -8.58 35.31 -10.52
CA LYS A 6 -8.37 33.86 -10.44
C LYS A 6 -9.43 33.17 -9.58
N VAL A 7 -9.81 31.96 -9.95
CA VAL A 7 -10.71 31.11 -9.16
C VAL A 7 -9.93 30.56 -7.95
N MET A 8 -10.40 30.84 -6.73
CA MET A 8 -9.70 30.44 -5.50
C MET A 8 -10.15 29.08 -4.96
N ASN A 9 -11.26 28.55 -5.46
CA ASN A 9 -11.88 27.30 -5.04
C ASN A 9 -12.10 26.33 -6.21
N ASP A 10 -11.14 26.27 -7.14
CA ASP A 10 -11.26 25.44 -8.35
C ASP A 10 -11.45 23.96 -7.97
N GLY A 11 -12.59 23.37 -8.33
CA GLY A 11 -12.90 21.97 -8.03
C GLY A 11 -13.47 21.66 -6.65
N VAL A 12 -13.63 22.63 -5.73
CA VAL A 12 -14.14 22.36 -4.36
C VAL A 12 -15.38 23.19 -4.00
N ALA A 13 -16.30 22.55 -3.28
CA ALA A 13 -17.53 23.16 -2.75
C ALA A 13 -17.85 22.65 -1.34
N ARG A 14 -18.92 23.17 -0.75
CA ARG A 14 -19.38 22.75 0.57
C ARG A 14 -20.50 21.73 0.51
N MET A 15 -20.59 20.90 1.54
CA MET A 15 -21.73 20.03 1.82
C MET A 15 -22.19 20.19 3.26
N SER A 16 -23.47 19.94 3.49
CA SER A 16 -24.05 19.89 4.84
C SER A 16 -23.42 18.80 5.71
N ARG A 17 -23.49 18.98 7.04
CA ARG A 17 -23.12 17.93 8.01
C ARG A 17 -24.00 16.69 7.84
N ALA A 18 -25.27 16.86 7.47
CA ALA A 18 -26.19 15.76 7.21
C ALA A 18 -25.73 14.87 6.05
N VAL A 19 -25.21 15.45 4.96
CA VAL A 19 -24.59 14.68 3.86
C VAL A 19 -23.39 13.88 4.36
N ALA A 20 -22.47 14.50 5.12
CA ALA A 20 -21.29 13.81 5.63
C ALA A 20 -21.65 12.61 6.55
N ARG A 21 -22.69 12.75 7.39
CA ARG A 21 -23.22 11.64 8.21
C ARG A 21 -23.80 10.53 7.34
N GLN A 22 -24.58 10.87 6.31
CA GLN A 22 -25.09 9.87 5.37
C GLN A 22 -23.98 9.13 4.63
N ILE A 23 -22.88 9.80 4.28
CA ILE A 23 -21.71 9.15 3.67
C ILE A 23 -21.05 8.19 4.66
N ARG A 24 -20.82 8.63 5.91
CA ARG A 24 -20.30 7.77 6.99
C ARG A 24 -21.15 6.51 7.13
N ASP A 25 -22.46 6.66 7.23
CA ASP A 25 -23.38 5.56 7.49
C ASP A 25 -23.46 4.59 6.30
N ARG A 26 -23.51 5.10 5.06
CA ARG A 26 -23.56 4.26 3.85
C ARG A 26 -22.24 3.55 3.54
N LEU A 27 -21.10 4.17 3.86
CA LEU A 27 -19.77 3.61 3.60
C LEU A 27 -19.19 2.83 4.79
N GLY A 28 -19.86 2.82 5.95
CA GLY A 28 -19.41 2.17 7.18
C GLY A 28 -18.15 2.80 7.78
N LEU A 29 -18.02 4.13 7.69
CA LEU A 29 -16.86 4.84 8.25
C LEU A 29 -17.01 5.02 9.76
N ARG A 30 -15.88 5.02 10.50
CA ARG A 30 -15.87 5.23 11.95
C ARG A 30 -16.24 6.67 12.34
N THR A 31 -15.82 7.65 11.56
CA THR A 31 -16.05 9.08 11.81
C THR A 31 -16.58 9.73 10.54
N CYS A 32 -17.22 10.89 10.69
CA CYS A 32 -17.67 11.66 9.54
C CYS A 32 -16.44 12.20 8.79
N PRO A 33 -16.34 11.99 7.47
CA PRO A 33 -15.22 12.53 6.71
C PRO A 33 -15.38 14.05 6.58
N SER A 34 -14.32 14.80 6.90
CA SER A 34 -14.33 16.27 6.78
C SER A 34 -14.45 16.75 5.34
N ALA A 35 -13.97 15.97 4.37
CA ALA A 35 -14.17 16.20 2.94
C ALA A 35 -14.33 14.87 2.18
N VAL A 36 -14.86 14.91 0.97
CA VAL A 36 -15.00 13.75 0.09
C VAL A 36 -14.69 14.12 -1.36
N GLN A 37 -14.05 13.21 -2.09
CA GLN A 37 -13.90 13.31 -3.54
C GLN A 37 -15.06 12.57 -4.19
N GLY A 38 -15.72 13.17 -5.18
CA GLY A 38 -16.84 12.49 -5.83
C GLY A 38 -17.30 13.12 -7.14
N ARG A 39 -18.51 12.71 -7.54
CA ARG A 39 -19.26 13.24 -8.67
C ARG A 39 -20.71 13.44 -8.28
N LEU A 40 -21.32 14.46 -8.86
CA LEU A 40 -22.75 14.74 -8.77
C LEU A 40 -23.19 15.30 -10.11
N GLY A 41 -23.85 14.47 -10.92
CA GLY A 41 -24.27 14.85 -12.27
C GLY A 41 -23.11 15.35 -13.12
N SER A 42 -23.16 16.61 -13.56
CA SER A 42 -22.06 17.24 -14.30
C SER A 42 -20.90 17.74 -13.44
N ALA A 43 -21.03 17.72 -12.11
CA ALA A 43 -20.02 18.21 -11.20
C ALA A 43 -19.01 17.11 -10.81
N LYS A 44 -17.72 17.42 -10.88
CA LYS A 44 -16.61 16.60 -10.37
C LYS A 44 -15.74 17.45 -9.44
N GLY A 45 -15.37 16.89 -8.30
CA GLY A 45 -14.35 17.46 -7.45
C GLY A 45 -14.47 17.05 -5.99
N MET A 46 -14.14 17.98 -5.10
CA MET A 46 -14.21 17.80 -3.65
C MET A 46 -15.44 18.50 -3.06
N TRP A 47 -16.01 17.90 -2.01
CA TRP A 47 -16.95 18.55 -1.11
C TRP A 47 -16.45 18.49 0.32
N VAL A 48 -16.33 19.64 0.97
CA VAL A 48 -15.92 19.79 2.37
C VAL A 48 -17.12 20.11 3.24
N ILE A 49 -17.15 19.65 4.49
CA ILE A 49 -18.20 20.02 5.44
C ILE A 49 -18.23 21.56 5.61
N ASP A 50 -19.42 22.15 5.51
CA ASP A 50 -19.62 23.52 6.00
C ASP A 50 -19.60 23.50 7.53
N VAL A 51 -18.52 24.04 8.11
CA VAL A 51 -18.36 24.10 9.56
C VAL A 51 -19.39 24.99 10.25
N THR A 52 -20.01 25.92 9.50
CA THR A 52 -21.07 26.81 10.01
C THR A 52 -22.46 26.19 9.95
N ASP A 53 -22.62 25.06 9.26
CA ASP A 53 -23.88 24.33 9.20
C ASP A 53 -24.18 23.70 10.56
N THR A 54 -25.15 24.28 11.26
CA THR A 54 -25.72 23.75 12.51
C THR A 54 -27.06 23.06 12.27
N THR A 55 -27.48 22.91 11.01
CA THR A 55 -28.77 22.31 10.66
C THR A 55 -28.62 20.81 10.41
N ASP A 56 -29.76 20.11 10.37
CA ASP A 56 -29.83 18.72 9.91
C ASP A 56 -30.37 18.62 8.47
N GLU A 57 -30.42 19.74 7.75
CA GLU A 57 -30.88 19.77 6.37
C GLU A 57 -29.85 19.14 5.42
N VAL A 58 -30.34 18.40 4.43
CA VAL A 58 -29.50 17.74 3.43
C VAL A 58 -29.34 18.67 2.23
N TRP A 59 -28.18 19.31 2.15
CA TRP A 59 -27.82 20.15 1.01
C TRP A 59 -26.37 19.96 0.58
N ILE A 60 -26.09 20.31 -0.67
CA ILE A 60 -24.78 20.28 -1.29
C ILE A 60 -24.66 21.42 -2.32
N GLU A 61 -23.54 22.13 -2.31
CA GLU A 61 -23.28 23.23 -3.25
C GLU A 61 -22.51 22.75 -4.49
N LEU A 62 -22.67 23.49 -5.59
CA LEU A 62 -21.93 23.27 -6.82
C LEU A 62 -21.36 24.60 -7.33
N TYR A 63 -20.09 24.60 -7.73
CA TYR A 63 -19.44 25.74 -8.37
C TYR A 63 -19.27 25.53 -9.88
N PRO A 64 -19.17 26.61 -10.69
CA PRO A 64 -18.90 26.51 -12.12
C PRO A 64 -17.65 25.68 -12.46
N SER A 65 -16.59 25.79 -11.65
CA SER A 65 -15.34 25.02 -11.79
C SER A 65 -15.54 23.50 -11.71
N GLN A 66 -16.52 23.06 -10.92
CA GLN A 66 -16.84 21.63 -10.78
C GLN A 66 -17.65 21.10 -11.96
N ARG A 67 -18.55 21.92 -12.55
CA ARG A 67 -19.48 21.51 -13.61
C ARG A 67 -18.78 21.38 -14.95
N LYS A 68 -18.65 20.16 -15.46
CA LYS A 68 -17.92 19.84 -16.70
C LYS A 68 -18.78 19.93 -17.96
N TRP A 69 -20.10 19.98 -17.81
CA TRP A 69 -21.07 20.31 -18.86
C TRP A 69 -22.33 20.93 -18.26
N ASP A 70 -23.12 21.60 -19.09
CA ASP A 70 -24.40 22.18 -18.68
C ASP A 70 -25.44 21.09 -18.44
N LEU A 71 -26.11 21.16 -17.30
CA LEU A 71 -27.13 20.20 -16.87
C LEU A 71 -28.32 20.96 -16.29
N ASP A 72 -29.53 20.64 -16.76
CA ASP A 72 -30.76 21.17 -16.19
C ASP A 72 -31.17 20.35 -14.97
N TRP A 73 -30.84 20.86 -13.78
CA TRP A 73 -31.10 20.21 -12.50
C TRP A 73 -32.59 20.03 -12.18
N THR A 74 -33.49 20.72 -12.89
CA THR A 74 -34.94 20.64 -12.64
C THR A 74 -35.60 19.45 -13.33
N THR A 75 -35.06 19.03 -14.48
CA THR A 75 -35.65 17.97 -15.33
C THR A 75 -34.81 16.69 -15.33
N VAL A 76 -33.65 16.69 -14.68
CA VAL A 76 -32.71 15.58 -14.73
C VAL A 76 -33.12 14.38 -13.86
N ASP A 77 -32.80 13.20 -14.38
CA ASP A 77 -32.93 11.91 -13.71
C ASP A 77 -32.29 11.88 -12.31
N LYS A 78 -32.78 10.97 -11.48
CA LYS A 78 -32.35 10.83 -10.07
C LYS A 78 -30.87 10.48 -9.98
N GLU A 79 -30.36 9.70 -10.92
CA GLU A 79 -28.97 9.23 -10.99
C GLU A 79 -28.01 10.43 -11.07
N GLN A 80 -28.35 11.46 -11.84
CA GLN A 80 -27.54 12.68 -11.96
C GLN A 80 -27.62 13.59 -10.72
N ARG A 81 -28.60 13.38 -9.84
CA ARG A 81 -28.74 14.04 -8.53
C ARG A 81 -28.20 13.19 -7.38
N THR A 82 -27.58 12.06 -7.69
CA THR A 82 -26.98 11.17 -6.69
C THR A 82 -25.50 11.50 -6.54
N LEU A 83 -25.07 11.72 -5.29
CA LEU A 83 -23.65 11.91 -4.98
C LEU A 83 -22.93 10.56 -5.04
N GLU A 84 -21.96 10.45 -5.95
CA GLU A 84 -21.09 9.30 -6.13
C GLU A 84 -19.74 9.57 -5.47
N VAL A 85 -19.49 8.95 -4.30
CA VAL A 85 -18.22 9.12 -3.58
C VAL A 85 -17.15 8.23 -4.19
N LEU A 86 -16.02 8.83 -4.59
CA LEU A 86 -14.84 8.12 -5.09
C LEU A 86 -13.89 7.77 -3.94
N ASN A 87 -13.48 8.78 -3.18
CA ASN A 87 -12.49 8.68 -2.13
C ASN A 87 -12.94 9.49 -0.91
N VAL A 88 -12.54 9.02 0.28
CA VAL A 88 -12.68 9.76 1.53
C VAL A 88 -11.30 9.82 2.22
N PRO A 89 -10.95 10.92 2.91
CA PRO A 89 -9.78 10.99 3.77
C PRO A 89 -9.87 9.85 4.80
N SER A 90 -9.06 8.81 4.62
CA SER A 90 -9.05 7.66 5.53
C SER A 90 -7.77 6.85 5.37
N LYS A 91 -7.40 6.13 6.45
CA LYS A 91 -6.33 5.14 6.40
C LYS A 91 -6.79 3.95 5.53
N PRO A 92 -5.88 3.28 4.80
CA PRO A 92 -6.23 2.15 3.94
C PRO A 92 -7.05 1.08 4.69
N ARG A 93 -8.05 0.51 4.01
CA ARG A 93 -8.82 -0.64 4.51
C ARG A 93 -7.90 -1.86 4.58
N HIS A 94 -8.05 -2.67 5.63
CA HIS A 94 -7.20 -3.83 5.88
C HIS A 94 -7.76 -5.08 5.17
N ASP A 95 -6.93 -5.82 4.44
CA ASP A 95 -7.33 -7.00 3.64
C ASP A 95 -8.04 -8.09 4.46
N ARG A 96 -7.64 -8.31 5.72
CA ARG A 96 -8.30 -9.27 6.63
C ARG A 96 -9.81 -9.01 6.82
N ALA A 97 -10.24 -7.75 6.72
CA ALA A 97 -11.64 -7.37 6.88
C ALA A 97 -12.48 -7.70 5.64
N ILE A 98 -11.85 -7.77 4.46
CA ILE A 98 -12.52 -8.09 3.19
C ILE A 98 -12.85 -9.58 3.15
N ASP A 99 -11.89 -10.43 3.51
CA ASP A 99 -12.07 -11.89 3.45
C ASP A 99 -12.74 -12.48 4.70
N GLY A 100 -12.82 -11.71 5.80
CA GLY A 100 -13.33 -12.18 7.10
C GLY A 100 -12.48 -13.30 7.75
N ARG A 101 -11.31 -13.57 7.18
CA ARG A 101 -10.31 -14.56 7.60
C ARG A 101 -8.96 -14.21 7.00
N ILE A 102 -7.90 -14.88 7.43
CA ILE A 102 -6.60 -14.80 6.74
C ILE A 102 -6.68 -15.68 5.48
N PRO A 103 -6.37 -15.16 4.28
CA PRO A 103 -6.36 -15.96 3.06
C PRO A 103 -5.16 -16.93 3.07
N PHE A 104 -5.42 -18.18 2.69
CA PHE A 104 -4.42 -19.26 2.62
C PHE A 104 -4.17 -19.67 1.17
N GLN A 105 -2.95 -20.10 0.91
CA GLN A 105 -2.52 -20.68 -0.35
C GLN A 105 -1.88 -22.05 -0.05
N GLY A 106 -2.71 -23.10 -0.08
CA GLY A 106 -2.34 -24.40 0.47
C GLY A 106 -2.37 -24.39 2.01
N GLY A 107 -1.33 -24.93 2.64
CA GLY A 107 -1.19 -25.01 4.10
C GLY A 107 -0.62 -23.76 4.78
N LEU A 108 -0.29 -22.70 4.05
CA LEU A 108 0.23 -21.44 4.59
C LEU A 108 -0.61 -20.22 4.19
N PRO A 109 -0.58 -19.13 4.95
CA PRO A 109 -1.09 -17.83 4.50
C PRO A 109 -0.49 -17.36 3.17
N GLN A 110 -1.22 -16.53 2.45
CA GLN A 110 -0.78 -16.00 1.15
C GLN A 110 0.39 -15.01 1.24
N HIS A 111 0.47 -14.24 2.33
CA HIS A 111 1.47 -13.20 2.54
C HIS A 111 2.55 -13.63 3.53
N ASP A 112 3.80 -13.28 3.26
CA ASP A 112 4.95 -13.70 4.08
C ASP A 112 4.86 -13.15 5.52
N GLU A 113 4.31 -11.95 5.72
CA GLU A 113 4.08 -11.37 7.05
C GLU A 113 3.14 -12.24 7.91
N GLU A 114 2.09 -12.77 7.28
CA GLU A 114 1.11 -13.64 7.95
C GLU A 114 1.68 -15.03 8.21
N ILE A 115 2.55 -15.54 7.32
CA ILE A 115 3.29 -16.78 7.56
C ILE A 115 4.19 -16.62 8.79
N ILE A 116 4.97 -15.53 8.85
CA ILE A 116 5.85 -15.22 9.98
C ILE A 116 5.03 -15.12 11.27
N SER A 117 3.94 -14.34 11.28
CA SER A 117 3.06 -14.21 12.45
C SER A 117 2.54 -15.58 12.91
N SER A 118 1.99 -16.38 11.99
CA SER A 118 1.42 -17.69 12.30
C SER A 118 2.46 -18.67 12.87
N MET A 119 3.73 -18.56 12.45
CA MET A 119 4.82 -19.37 13.01
C MET A 119 5.24 -18.87 14.40
N LEU A 120 5.30 -17.56 14.61
CA LEU A 120 5.61 -16.99 15.93
C LEU A 120 4.51 -17.34 16.95
N ASP A 121 3.23 -17.22 16.56
CA ASP A 121 2.07 -17.59 17.39
C ASP A 121 2.09 -19.08 17.79
N ALA A 122 2.65 -19.93 16.92
CA ALA A 122 2.85 -21.35 17.18
C ALA A 122 4.06 -21.68 18.07
N GLY A 123 4.88 -20.68 18.42
CA GLY A 123 6.08 -20.84 19.24
C GLY A 123 7.35 -21.20 18.47
N PHE A 124 7.42 -20.90 17.17
CA PHE A 124 8.70 -20.92 16.45
C PHE A 124 9.53 -19.69 16.77
N HIS A 125 10.85 -19.85 16.74
CA HIS A 125 11.79 -18.73 16.86
C HIS A 125 12.65 -18.61 15.59
N PRO A 126 12.83 -17.40 15.05
CA PRO A 126 13.61 -17.19 13.82
C PRO A 126 15.08 -17.57 13.99
N THR A 127 15.63 -17.50 15.20
CA THR A 127 17.01 -17.91 15.51
C THR A 127 17.19 -19.42 15.65
N ALA A 128 16.10 -20.19 15.76
CA ALA A 128 16.13 -21.64 15.92
C ALA A 128 15.62 -22.40 14.68
N ASN A 129 14.67 -21.82 13.93
CA ASN A 129 14.06 -22.45 12.76
C ASN A 129 14.56 -21.81 11.45
N LYS A 130 15.24 -22.60 10.60
CA LYS A 130 15.88 -22.08 9.38
C LYS A 130 14.90 -21.57 8.33
N PHE A 131 13.72 -22.18 8.21
CA PHE A 131 12.69 -21.72 7.28
C PHE A 131 12.18 -20.32 7.67
N LEU A 132 11.92 -20.09 8.97
CA LEU A 132 11.51 -18.79 9.49
C LEU A 132 12.64 -17.75 9.38
N ALA A 133 13.89 -18.14 9.65
CA ALA A 133 15.06 -17.27 9.47
C ALA A 133 15.16 -16.78 8.02
N ASP A 134 15.09 -17.70 7.06
CA ASP A 134 15.22 -17.38 5.62
C ASP A 134 14.08 -16.50 5.14
N LEU A 135 12.85 -16.79 5.58
CA LEU A 135 11.68 -15.98 5.25
C LEU A 135 11.80 -14.56 5.81
N THR A 136 12.23 -14.43 7.06
CA THR A 136 12.43 -13.13 7.73
C THR A 136 13.51 -12.31 7.01
N PHE A 137 14.64 -12.93 6.67
CA PHE A 137 15.70 -12.29 5.91
C PHE A 137 15.24 -11.87 4.50
N ALA A 138 14.54 -12.75 3.79
CA ALA A 138 14.02 -12.46 2.45
C ALA A 138 13.03 -11.29 2.45
N MET A 139 12.12 -11.25 3.43
CA MET A 139 11.16 -10.15 3.60
C MET A 139 11.89 -8.81 3.81
N GLN A 140 12.87 -8.77 4.72
CA GLN A 140 13.63 -7.54 4.97
C GLN A 140 14.46 -7.13 3.76
N ARG A 141 15.09 -8.10 3.08
CA ARG A 141 15.83 -7.85 1.83
C ARG A 141 14.93 -7.26 0.75
N ALA A 142 13.70 -7.76 0.58
CA ALA A 142 12.74 -7.23 -0.39
C ALA A 142 12.41 -5.76 -0.08
N LYS A 143 12.17 -5.40 1.19
CA LYS A 143 11.97 -4.00 1.62
C LYS A 143 13.19 -3.13 1.33
N CYS A 144 14.40 -3.63 1.58
CA CYS A 144 15.64 -2.94 1.26
C CYS A 144 15.83 -2.72 -0.26
N GLU A 145 15.45 -3.68 -1.10
CA GLU A 145 15.50 -3.53 -2.56
C GLU A 145 14.49 -2.49 -3.07
N ILE A 146 13.30 -2.41 -2.46
CA ILE A 146 12.35 -1.32 -2.75
C ILE A 146 12.99 0.03 -2.42
N LEU A 147 13.61 0.17 -1.24
CA LEU A 147 14.29 1.39 -0.85
C LEU A 147 15.44 1.75 -1.81
N LYS A 148 16.25 0.77 -2.25
CA LYS A 148 17.32 0.98 -3.24
C LYS A 148 16.81 1.43 -4.60
N ARG A 149 15.68 0.89 -5.04
CA ARG A 149 15.10 1.15 -6.37
C ARG A 149 14.31 2.44 -6.43
N LYS A 150 13.47 2.69 -5.42
CA LYS A 150 12.55 3.84 -5.39
C LYS A 150 13.11 5.05 -4.62
N LEU A 151 14.12 4.85 -3.76
CA LEU A 151 14.64 5.89 -2.85
C LEU A 151 13.51 6.62 -2.11
N ASN A 152 12.51 5.88 -1.65
CA ASN A 152 11.41 6.39 -0.83
C ASN A 152 11.90 6.62 0.61
N ILE A 153 12.82 7.57 0.77
CA ILE A 153 13.38 7.97 2.06
C ILE A 153 12.21 8.42 2.96
N THR A 154 12.05 7.74 4.08
CA THR A 154 10.96 8.04 5.00
C THR A 154 11.27 9.32 5.77
N VAL A 155 10.35 10.27 5.72
CA VAL A 155 10.36 11.50 6.52
C VAL A 155 9.17 11.42 7.46
N GLY A 156 9.42 11.09 8.73
CA GLY A 156 8.36 10.84 9.72
C GLY A 156 7.40 12.02 9.88
N ARG A 157 7.93 13.25 9.89
CA ARG A 157 7.17 14.51 9.94
C ARG A 157 6.68 14.96 8.56
N SER A 158 6.01 14.06 7.83
CA SER A 158 5.36 14.38 6.55
C SER A 158 4.10 13.54 6.31
N ALA A 159 3.16 14.07 5.51
CA ALA A 159 1.91 13.40 5.14
C ALA A 159 1.42 13.84 3.76
N ASN A 160 0.60 13.02 3.10
CA ASN A 160 -0.16 13.44 1.91
C ASN A 160 -1.60 13.73 2.31
N LEU A 161 -2.05 14.97 2.14
CA LEU A 161 -3.37 15.45 2.59
C LEU A 161 -4.16 16.01 1.41
N PHE A 162 -5.48 15.78 1.39
CA PHE A 162 -6.36 16.39 0.40
C PHE A 162 -6.36 17.91 0.58
N MET A 163 -6.17 18.62 -0.53
CA MET A 163 -6.25 20.07 -0.54
C MET A 163 -7.72 20.49 -0.58
N VAL A 164 -8.09 21.39 0.32
CA VAL A 164 -9.36 22.13 0.28
C VAL A 164 -9.09 23.62 0.48
N VAL A 165 -10.12 24.44 0.29
CA VAL A 165 -10.03 25.89 0.47
C VAL A 165 -10.77 26.34 1.74
N ASP A 166 -10.29 27.42 2.33
CA ASP A 166 -10.95 28.14 3.41
C ASP A 166 -12.14 28.96 2.90
N PHE A 167 -13.34 28.42 3.05
CA PHE A 167 -14.59 29.11 2.73
C PHE A 167 -14.99 30.20 3.73
N LEU A 168 -14.36 30.27 4.92
CA LEU A 168 -14.64 31.29 5.93
C LEU A 168 -13.79 32.54 5.77
N GLY A 169 -12.64 32.44 5.10
CA GLY A 169 -11.69 33.55 4.89
C GLY A 169 -10.94 33.94 6.17
N VAL A 170 -10.72 32.99 7.07
CA VAL A 170 -9.99 33.15 8.34
C VAL A 170 -8.47 32.96 8.21
N LEU A 171 -7.99 32.37 7.12
CA LEU A 171 -6.57 32.20 6.81
C LEU A 171 -6.05 33.37 5.94
N GLU A 172 -4.92 33.95 6.32
CA GLU A 172 -4.21 34.94 5.48
C GLU A 172 -3.44 34.28 4.33
N GLU A 173 -2.96 35.09 3.37
CA GLU A 173 -2.14 34.57 2.27
C GLU A 173 -0.88 33.87 2.83
N ASN A 174 -0.59 32.67 2.32
CA ASN A 174 0.46 31.76 2.79
C ASN A 174 0.24 31.15 4.18
N GLU A 175 -0.94 31.31 4.78
CA GLU A 175 -1.37 30.52 5.95
C GLU A 175 -2.17 29.29 5.50
N VAL A 176 -1.94 28.17 6.19
CA VAL A 176 -2.68 26.91 6.00
C VAL A 176 -3.14 26.34 7.34
N HIS A 177 -4.23 25.59 7.35
CA HIS A 177 -4.72 24.87 8.54
C HIS A 177 -4.59 23.36 8.36
N ILE A 178 -4.07 22.68 9.38
CA ILE A 178 -3.95 21.22 9.43
C ILE A 178 -4.29 20.72 10.83
N GLY A 179 -5.32 19.87 10.89
CA GLY A 179 -5.69 19.08 12.07
C GLY A 179 -5.78 17.60 11.71
N PHE A 180 -5.41 16.73 12.64
CA PHE A 180 -5.52 15.29 12.50
C PHE A 180 -6.65 14.75 13.39
N SER A 181 -7.43 13.81 12.87
CA SER A 181 -8.56 13.21 13.61
C SER A 181 -8.12 12.37 14.81
N THR A 182 -6.88 11.87 14.76
CA THR A 182 -6.19 11.15 15.83
C THR A 182 -4.76 11.66 15.93
N ALA A 183 -4.11 11.42 17.07
CA ALA A 183 -2.76 11.90 17.27
C ALA A 183 -1.81 11.30 16.20
N PHE A 184 -1.08 12.18 15.51
CA PHE A 184 -0.16 11.79 14.45
C PHE A 184 1.19 11.44 15.08
N GLU A 185 1.52 10.16 15.08
CA GLU A 185 2.79 9.62 15.57
C GLU A 185 3.84 9.69 14.46
N ALA A 186 4.61 10.78 14.43
CA ALA A 186 5.67 10.97 13.44
C ALA A 186 7.00 10.35 13.90
N ASP A 187 7.33 10.52 15.18
CA ASP A 187 8.53 10.02 15.87
C ASP A 187 8.31 10.06 17.39
N ASP A 188 9.28 9.58 18.17
CA ASP A 188 9.22 9.52 19.64
C ASP A 188 8.96 10.89 20.30
N GLU A 189 9.28 11.99 19.60
CA GLU A 189 9.14 13.36 20.11
C GLU A 189 7.90 14.08 19.56
N TRP A 190 7.19 13.49 18.59
CA TRP A 190 6.07 14.13 17.92
C TRP A 190 4.86 13.22 17.79
N ASN A 191 3.97 13.37 18.77
CA ASN A 191 2.66 12.74 18.84
C ASN A 191 1.59 13.81 19.15
N LYS A 192 0.99 14.40 18.12
CA LYS A 192 0.05 15.54 18.27
C LYS A 192 -1.08 15.47 17.26
N THR A 193 -2.24 16.01 17.62
CA THR A 193 -3.40 16.15 16.73
C THR A 193 -3.39 17.45 15.93
N MET A 194 -2.61 18.46 16.35
CA MET A 194 -2.57 19.77 15.71
C MET A 194 -1.16 20.11 15.27
N LEU A 195 -1.04 20.66 14.06
CA LEU A 195 0.22 21.15 13.52
C LEU A 195 0.25 22.68 13.57
N GLN A 196 1.41 23.24 13.93
CA GLN A 196 1.68 24.67 13.94
C GLN A 196 3.14 24.91 13.58
N GLY A 197 3.44 26.08 13.00
CA GLY A 197 4.80 26.48 12.63
C GLY A 197 4.97 26.59 11.12
N GLU A 198 6.17 26.31 10.62
CA GLU A 198 6.45 26.33 9.18
C GLU A 198 6.36 24.92 8.59
N ALA A 199 5.88 24.81 7.35
CA ALA A 199 5.85 23.56 6.61
C ALA A 199 6.14 23.79 5.12
N LEU A 200 6.63 22.76 4.45
CA LEU A 200 6.68 22.68 2.99
C LEU A 200 5.42 21.99 2.49
N VAL A 201 4.83 22.54 1.43
CA VAL A 201 3.76 21.93 0.66
C VAL A 201 4.20 21.76 -0.78
N ALA A 202 3.91 20.61 -1.37
CA ALA A 202 4.23 20.30 -2.75
C ALA A 202 3.21 19.34 -3.34
N ARG A 203 3.05 19.37 -4.67
CA ARG A 203 2.30 18.34 -5.40
C ARG A 203 3.28 17.50 -6.22
N SER A 204 3.03 16.20 -6.28
CA SER A 204 3.84 15.31 -7.11
C SER A 204 3.26 15.23 -8.53
N PRO A 205 4.06 15.41 -9.60
CA PRO A 205 5.49 15.76 -9.61
C PRO A 205 5.75 17.28 -9.49
N ALA A 206 6.84 17.64 -8.78
CA ALA A 206 7.38 19.00 -8.75
C ALA A 206 8.45 19.16 -9.84
N HIS A 207 8.27 20.17 -10.70
CA HIS A 207 9.04 20.39 -11.92
C HIS A 207 9.69 21.76 -11.99
N PHE A 208 8.99 22.80 -11.55
CA PHE A 208 9.55 24.12 -11.35
C PHE A 208 10.13 24.24 -9.94
N ILE A 209 11.08 25.17 -9.78
CA ILE A 209 11.63 25.51 -8.47
C ILE A 209 10.59 26.11 -7.51
N SER A 210 9.47 26.61 -8.04
CA SER A 210 8.33 27.15 -7.28
C SER A 210 7.27 26.10 -6.95
N ASP A 211 7.34 24.88 -7.48
CA ASP A 211 6.29 23.86 -7.25
C ASP A 211 6.27 23.31 -5.81
N ILE A 212 7.31 23.64 -5.03
CA ILE A 212 7.38 23.44 -3.58
C ILE A 212 7.29 24.83 -2.95
N GLN A 213 6.36 25.00 -2.01
CA GLN A 213 6.16 26.26 -1.30
C GLN A 213 6.28 26.04 0.20
N LYS A 214 7.04 26.91 0.86
CA LYS A 214 7.10 27.07 2.30
C LYS A 214 5.95 27.98 2.75
N VAL A 215 5.17 27.48 3.70
CA VAL A 215 3.95 28.12 4.23
C VAL A 215 3.94 28.09 5.75
N LYS A 216 3.05 28.90 6.34
CA LYS A 216 2.84 28.95 7.78
C LYS A 216 1.60 28.14 8.15
N VAL A 217 1.77 27.09 8.93
CA VAL A 217 0.67 26.32 9.51
C VAL A 217 0.14 27.05 10.75
N VAL A 218 -1.12 27.47 10.68
CA VAL A 218 -1.83 28.19 11.74
C VAL A 218 -3.09 27.45 12.11
N PHE A 219 -3.22 27.13 13.39
CA PHE A 219 -4.45 26.57 13.91
C PHE A 219 -5.51 27.67 14.02
N ARG A 220 -6.70 27.41 13.46
CA ARG A 220 -7.87 28.28 13.48
C ARG A 220 -9.01 27.49 14.14
N PRO A 221 -9.47 27.88 15.34
CA PRO A 221 -10.55 27.16 16.04
C PRO A 221 -11.81 26.99 15.18
N GLU A 222 -12.09 27.94 14.31
CA GLU A 222 -13.21 27.95 13.37
C GLU A 222 -13.16 26.77 12.38
N LEU A 223 -11.97 26.23 12.12
CA LEU A 223 -11.72 25.12 11.20
C LEU A 223 -11.43 23.80 11.94
N ALA A 224 -11.56 23.74 13.27
CA ALA A 224 -11.12 22.60 14.08
C ALA A 224 -11.80 21.26 13.71
N ASP A 225 -13.03 21.30 13.19
CA ASP A 225 -13.78 20.12 12.72
C ASP A 225 -13.26 19.58 11.37
N LEU A 226 -12.38 20.31 10.69
CA LEU A 226 -11.77 19.92 9.42
C LEU A 226 -10.46 19.17 9.68
N THR A 227 -10.57 17.85 9.80
CA THR A 227 -9.45 16.94 10.10
C THR A 227 -9.04 16.10 8.89
N ASP A 228 -7.79 15.64 8.90
CA ASP A 228 -7.17 14.76 7.90
C ASP A 228 -7.15 15.35 6.47
N ILE A 229 -7.19 16.68 6.38
CA ILE A 229 -7.09 17.48 5.15
C ILE A 229 -6.19 18.69 5.41
N ILE A 230 -5.78 19.38 4.34
CA ILE A 230 -5.09 20.66 4.43
C ILE A 230 -5.97 21.76 3.85
N VAL A 231 -6.23 22.80 4.65
CA VAL A 231 -7.05 23.94 4.24
C VAL A 231 -6.14 25.08 3.80
N PHE A 232 -6.24 25.49 2.54
CA PHE A 232 -5.51 26.62 1.97
C PHE A 232 -6.34 27.90 2.06
N SER A 233 -5.65 29.04 2.21
CA SER A 233 -6.30 30.34 2.17
C SER A 233 -7.05 30.60 0.85
N SER A 234 -8.21 31.22 0.95
CA SER A 234 -8.96 31.79 -0.18
C SER A 234 -8.51 33.21 -0.54
N LYS A 235 -7.49 33.76 0.15
CA LYS A 235 -6.92 35.10 -0.07
C LYS A 235 -5.66 35.04 -0.94
N GLY A 236 -5.21 36.22 -1.37
CA GLY A 236 -4.06 36.41 -2.26
C GLY A 236 -4.43 36.46 -3.73
N ASN A 237 -3.43 36.68 -4.60
CA ASN A 237 -3.65 36.84 -6.04
C ASN A 237 -3.81 35.50 -6.77
N VAL A 238 -3.00 34.50 -6.39
CA VAL A 238 -2.96 33.17 -7.02
C VAL A 238 -3.22 32.12 -5.94
N PRO A 239 -4.17 31.19 -6.15
CA PRO A 239 -4.44 30.13 -5.18
C PRO A 239 -3.20 29.27 -4.96
N LEU A 240 -2.96 28.86 -3.73
CA LEU A 240 -1.77 28.09 -3.38
C LEU A 240 -1.70 26.77 -4.15
N ALA A 241 -2.83 26.09 -4.39
CA ALA A 241 -2.87 24.86 -5.19
C ALA A 241 -2.31 25.04 -6.62
N ASP A 242 -2.61 26.17 -7.27
CA ASP A 242 -2.10 26.50 -8.63
C ASP A 242 -0.58 26.70 -8.60
N LYS A 243 -0.03 27.27 -7.53
CA LYS A 243 1.44 27.37 -7.34
C LYS A 243 2.11 25.98 -7.23
N LEU A 244 1.39 24.93 -6.86
CA LEU A 244 1.90 23.57 -6.69
C LEU A 244 1.75 22.76 -7.99
N SER A 245 2.57 23.09 -8.99
CA SER A 245 2.57 22.40 -10.30
C SER A 245 1.22 22.55 -11.04
N GLY A 246 0.52 23.69 -10.89
CA GLY A 246 -0.77 23.93 -11.53
C GLY A 246 -1.91 23.06 -10.99
N GLY A 247 -1.87 22.72 -9.70
CA GLY A 247 -2.89 21.90 -9.05
C GLY A 247 -4.20 22.65 -8.79
N ASP A 248 -5.23 21.89 -8.42
CA ASP A 248 -6.53 22.41 -8.03
C ASP A 248 -7.06 21.70 -6.77
N TYR A 249 -8.34 21.87 -6.44
CA TYR A 249 -8.99 21.25 -5.29
C TYR A 249 -10.00 20.17 -5.72
N ASP A 250 -9.84 19.54 -6.88
CA ASP A 250 -10.78 18.51 -7.39
C ASP A 250 -10.49 17.07 -6.88
N GLY A 251 -9.45 16.96 -6.06
CA GLY A 251 -8.97 15.73 -5.42
C GLY A 251 -7.46 15.62 -5.32
N ASP A 252 -6.73 16.68 -5.69
CA ASP A 252 -5.27 16.69 -5.56
C ASP A 252 -4.83 16.60 -4.08
N LEU A 253 -3.72 15.90 -3.88
CA LEU A 253 -3.05 15.72 -2.60
C LEU A 253 -1.81 16.61 -2.53
N ALA A 254 -1.65 17.33 -1.42
CA ALA A 254 -0.39 17.98 -1.08
C ALA A 254 0.47 17.04 -0.23
N TRP A 255 1.73 16.83 -0.64
CA TRP A 255 2.77 16.40 0.26
C TRP A 255 3.10 17.56 1.20
N VAL A 256 2.89 17.36 2.49
CA VAL A 256 3.15 18.32 3.55
C VAL A 256 4.30 17.80 4.39
N CYS A 257 5.31 18.63 4.63
CA CYS A 257 6.47 18.29 5.45
C CYS A 257 6.76 19.39 6.47
N TRP A 258 6.79 19.02 7.74
CA TRP A 258 7.10 19.92 8.86
C TRP A 258 8.37 19.49 9.60
N ASP A 259 9.25 18.72 8.95
CA ASP A 259 10.56 18.36 9.49
C ASP A 259 11.48 19.60 9.50
N PRO A 260 11.92 20.09 10.67
CA PRO A 260 12.73 21.30 10.76
C PRO A 260 14.03 21.24 9.95
N ARG A 261 14.60 20.04 9.76
CA ARG A 261 15.86 19.85 9.01
C ARG A 261 15.68 20.16 7.53
N LEU A 262 14.47 19.98 6.99
CA LEU A 262 14.14 20.31 5.61
C LEU A 262 13.56 21.72 5.50
N VAL A 263 12.63 22.07 6.38
CA VAL A 263 11.90 23.35 6.33
C VAL A 263 12.80 24.56 6.59
N ALA A 264 13.77 24.45 7.51
CA ALA A 264 14.65 25.56 7.86
C ALA A 264 15.62 25.95 6.74
N ASN A 265 15.97 24.99 5.86
CA ASN A 265 16.92 25.18 4.77
C ASN A 265 16.26 25.55 3.43
N PHE A 266 14.94 25.73 3.40
CA PHE A 266 14.18 25.98 2.19
C PHE A 266 13.75 27.44 2.08
N GLU A 267 13.90 28.01 0.88
CA GLU A 267 13.47 29.36 0.52
C GLU A 267 12.53 29.32 -0.68
N ASN A 268 11.45 30.10 -0.64
CA ASN A 268 10.49 30.16 -1.73
C ASN A 268 11.09 30.80 -2.99
N ALA A 269 10.89 30.15 -4.12
CA ALA A 269 11.07 30.75 -5.43
C ALA A 269 9.75 31.38 -5.91
N GLU A 270 9.86 32.49 -6.62
CA GLU A 270 8.71 33.10 -7.31
C GLU A 270 8.17 32.19 -8.41
N VAL A 271 6.85 32.20 -8.58
CA VAL A 271 6.17 31.47 -9.65
C VAL A 271 6.57 32.09 -10.98
N GLN A 272 7.13 31.27 -11.86
CA GLN A 272 7.62 31.71 -13.16
C GLN A 272 6.47 31.74 -14.18
N GLU A 273 6.40 32.80 -14.98
CA GLU A 273 5.45 32.88 -16.10
C GLU A 273 5.72 31.77 -17.13
N PRO A 274 4.68 31.07 -17.61
CA PRO A 274 4.82 30.05 -18.65
C PRO A 274 5.44 30.62 -19.93
N LEU A 275 6.38 29.88 -20.52
CA LEU A 275 6.94 30.23 -21.81
C LEU A 275 5.98 29.88 -22.96
N ASP A 276 6.00 30.68 -24.02
CA ASP A 276 5.19 30.40 -25.21
C ASP A 276 5.76 29.21 -26.00
N LEU A 277 5.02 28.11 -26.02
CA LEU A 277 5.33 26.89 -26.77
C LEU A 277 4.38 26.66 -27.95
N SER A 278 3.60 27.68 -28.34
CA SER A 278 2.63 27.61 -29.44
C SER A 278 3.24 27.15 -30.77
N ARG A 279 4.55 27.37 -30.96
CA ARG A 279 5.30 26.89 -32.14
C ARG A 279 5.32 25.37 -32.28
N TYR A 280 5.25 24.63 -31.17
CA TYR A 280 5.33 23.17 -31.15
C TYR A 280 3.99 22.52 -30.78
N ILE A 281 3.14 23.24 -30.04
CA ILE A 281 1.88 22.73 -29.51
C ILE A 281 0.72 23.23 -30.36
N ARG A 282 -0.01 22.30 -30.98
CA ARG A 282 -1.27 22.59 -31.67
C ARG A 282 -2.45 22.25 -30.77
N ARG A 283 -3.58 22.92 -30.95
CA ARG A 283 -4.82 22.65 -30.20
C ARG A 283 -5.98 22.49 -31.16
N ASP A 284 -6.62 21.33 -31.16
CA ASP A 284 -7.91 21.16 -31.82
C ASP A 284 -9.01 21.78 -30.95
N LYS A 285 -9.65 22.82 -31.47
CA LYS A 285 -10.72 23.56 -30.82
C LYS A 285 -12.07 23.36 -31.51
N ILE A 286 -12.21 22.37 -32.39
CA ILE A 286 -13.46 22.07 -33.07
C ILE A 286 -14.52 21.74 -32.01
N GLN A 287 -15.60 22.51 -32.02
CA GLN A 287 -16.70 22.35 -31.07
C GLN A 287 -17.75 21.38 -31.62
N PHE A 288 -18.42 20.63 -30.74
CA PHE A 288 -19.51 19.73 -31.14
C PHE A 288 -20.61 20.44 -31.94
N ARG A 289 -20.92 21.71 -31.63
CA ARG A 289 -21.88 22.51 -32.41
C ARG A 289 -21.49 22.71 -33.88
N GLN A 290 -20.20 22.65 -34.21
CA GLN A 290 -19.71 22.74 -35.58
C GLN A 290 -19.91 21.40 -36.31
N LEU A 291 -19.62 20.27 -35.65
CA LEU A 291 -19.92 18.93 -36.15
C LEU A 291 -21.42 18.74 -36.38
N LEU A 292 -22.25 19.24 -35.46
CA LEU A 292 -23.70 19.19 -35.60
C LEU A 292 -24.19 19.99 -36.81
N LYS A 293 -23.56 21.14 -37.10
CA LYS A 293 -23.87 21.93 -38.31
C LYS A 293 -23.47 21.21 -39.60
N SER A 294 -22.30 20.56 -39.65
CA SER A 294 -21.86 19.82 -40.84
C SER A 294 -22.76 18.63 -41.16
N HIS A 295 -23.34 17.99 -40.15
CA HIS A 295 -24.31 16.89 -40.29
C HIS A 295 -25.77 17.33 -40.34
N LYS A 296 -26.06 18.59 -40.73
CA LYS A 296 -27.44 19.11 -40.86
C LYS A 296 -28.31 18.92 -39.61
N LYS A 297 -27.71 19.03 -38.42
CA LYS A 297 -28.33 18.79 -37.10
C LYS A 297 -28.70 17.34 -36.78
N ASP A 298 -28.17 16.37 -37.52
CA ASP A 298 -28.23 14.97 -37.12
C ASP A 298 -27.25 14.73 -35.95
N VAL A 299 -27.81 14.51 -34.76
CA VAL A 299 -27.05 14.26 -33.54
C VAL A 299 -26.31 12.93 -33.61
N SER A 300 -26.94 11.88 -34.16
CA SER A 300 -26.34 10.54 -34.20
C SER A 300 -25.10 10.51 -35.09
N ALA A 301 -25.20 11.14 -36.26
CA ALA A 301 -24.07 11.28 -37.18
C ALA A 301 -22.94 12.16 -36.59
N ALA A 302 -23.28 13.29 -35.96
CA ALA A 302 -22.31 14.17 -35.33
C ALA A 302 -21.60 13.50 -34.14
N VAL A 303 -22.32 12.74 -33.31
CA VAL A 303 -21.73 11.94 -32.22
C VAL A 303 -20.81 10.87 -32.79
N SER A 304 -21.21 10.18 -33.86
CA SER A 304 -20.38 9.16 -34.50
C SER A 304 -19.07 9.75 -35.02
N GLU A 305 -19.10 10.91 -35.70
CA GLU A 305 -17.87 11.60 -36.12
C GLU A 305 -17.01 12.05 -34.94
N MET A 306 -17.63 12.62 -33.89
CA MET A 306 -16.94 13.02 -32.67
C MET A 306 -16.21 11.82 -32.04
N MET A 307 -16.89 10.67 -31.92
CA MET A 307 -16.29 9.45 -31.38
C MET A 307 -15.10 9.01 -32.23
N VAL A 308 -15.23 8.97 -33.56
CA VAL A 308 -14.11 8.60 -34.46
C VAL A 308 -12.91 9.53 -34.26
N LYS A 309 -13.13 10.85 -34.18
CA LYS A 309 -12.07 11.84 -33.94
C LYS A 309 -11.42 11.66 -32.56
N CYS A 310 -12.23 11.48 -31.52
CA CYS A 310 -11.74 11.22 -30.16
C CYS A 310 -10.94 9.91 -30.08
N PHE A 311 -11.36 8.85 -30.79
CA PHE A 311 -10.60 7.59 -30.87
C PHE A 311 -9.28 7.80 -31.59
N ALA A 312 -9.28 8.47 -32.74
CA ALA A 312 -8.05 8.77 -33.47
C ALA A 312 -7.06 9.56 -32.60
N PHE A 313 -7.54 10.57 -31.87
CA PHE A 313 -6.73 11.36 -30.94
C PHE A 313 -6.19 10.53 -29.77
N ASN A 314 -7.02 9.76 -29.07
CA ASN A 314 -6.61 8.99 -27.89
C ASN A 314 -5.75 7.76 -28.23
N LEU A 315 -5.78 7.29 -29.49
CA LEU A 315 -4.87 6.25 -29.99
C LEU A 315 -3.51 6.81 -30.43
N THR A 316 -3.34 8.13 -30.46
CA THR A 316 -2.01 8.71 -30.67
C THR A 316 -1.10 8.43 -29.47
N LYS A 317 0.20 8.34 -29.75
CA LYS A 317 1.21 8.11 -28.72
C LYS A 317 1.23 9.29 -27.74
N SER A 318 1.03 9.01 -26.45
CA SER A 318 1.26 10.01 -25.41
C SER A 318 2.74 10.38 -25.33
N MET A 319 3.03 11.66 -25.50
CA MET A 319 4.39 12.18 -25.45
C MET A 319 4.84 12.55 -24.03
N LEU A 320 3.92 12.63 -23.06
CA LEU A 320 4.19 13.05 -21.69
C LEU A 320 5.35 12.24 -21.07
N GLY A 321 5.27 10.91 -21.07
CA GLY A 321 6.33 10.06 -20.50
C GLY A 321 7.69 10.21 -21.19
N SER A 322 7.69 10.35 -22.52
CA SER A 322 8.93 10.54 -23.29
C SER A 322 9.59 11.89 -22.99
N CYS A 323 8.79 12.96 -22.89
CA CYS A 323 9.27 14.29 -22.53
C CYS A 323 9.75 14.35 -21.07
N THR A 324 9.06 13.67 -20.14
CA THR A 324 9.47 13.61 -18.73
C THR A 324 10.82 12.92 -18.58
N ASN A 325 11.02 11.76 -19.23
CA ASN A 325 12.30 11.05 -19.22
C ASN A 325 13.43 11.88 -19.84
N TYR A 326 13.13 12.64 -20.90
CA TYR A 326 14.12 13.54 -21.51
C TYR A 326 14.50 14.69 -20.58
N LYS A 327 13.51 15.33 -19.92
CA LYS A 327 13.78 16.37 -18.92
C LYS A 327 14.62 15.82 -17.77
N GLU A 328 14.26 14.67 -17.23
CA GLU A 328 14.99 14.00 -16.16
C GLU A 328 16.47 13.81 -16.54
N THR A 329 16.72 13.20 -17.71
CA THR A 329 18.07 12.90 -18.20
C THR A 329 18.88 14.17 -18.45
N LEU A 330 18.25 15.19 -19.03
CA LEU A 330 18.92 16.45 -19.36
C LEU A 330 19.25 17.27 -18.11
N CYS A 331 18.31 17.39 -17.16
CA CYS A 331 18.54 18.11 -15.90
C CYS A 331 19.59 17.40 -15.04
N TYR A 332 19.54 16.06 -15.00
CA TYR A 332 20.54 15.23 -14.34
C TYR A 332 21.95 15.50 -14.90
N SER A 333 22.11 15.44 -16.22
CA SER A 333 23.42 15.59 -16.86
C SER A 333 23.99 17.00 -16.72
N ARG A 334 23.13 18.01 -16.62
CA ARG A 334 23.51 19.41 -16.38
C ARG A 334 23.73 19.73 -14.91
N GLY A 335 23.21 18.90 -14.00
CA GLY A 335 23.14 19.21 -12.57
C GLY A 335 22.32 20.47 -12.26
N ASN A 336 21.28 20.75 -13.06
CA ASN A 336 20.51 22.01 -12.97
C ASN A 336 19.02 21.79 -13.30
N VAL A 337 18.14 22.45 -12.53
CA VAL A 337 16.67 22.45 -12.71
C VAL A 337 16.08 23.88 -12.76
N ARG A 338 16.91 24.92 -12.69
CA ARG A 338 16.49 26.34 -12.56
C ARG A 338 16.58 27.14 -13.86
N ASP A 339 17.39 26.69 -14.81
CA ASP A 339 17.66 27.43 -16.05
C ASP A 339 16.50 27.42 -17.06
N ASP A 340 16.65 28.19 -18.13
CA ASP A 340 15.63 28.33 -19.18
C ASP A 340 15.28 27.00 -19.86
N VAL A 341 16.24 26.09 -19.98
CA VAL A 341 15.98 24.78 -20.61
C VAL A 341 15.10 23.93 -19.71
N ALA A 342 15.39 23.90 -18.40
CA ALA A 342 14.52 23.24 -17.44
C ALA A 342 13.12 23.88 -17.43
N ARG A 343 13.02 25.21 -17.49
CA ARG A 343 11.76 25.96 -17.55
C ARG A 343 10.93 25.66 -18.80
N ILE A 344 11.55 25.60 -19.98
CA ILE A 344 10.90 25.21 -21.24
C ILE A 344 10.31 23.80 -21.11
N LEU A 345 11.10 22.85 -20.61
CA LEU A 345 10.65 21.47 -20.47
C LEU A 345 9.58 21.32 -19.39
N SER A 346 9.68 22.01 -18.25
CA SER A 346 8.62 22.07 -17.24
C SER A 346 7.31 22.60 -17.84
N THR A 347 7.38 23.70 -18.60
CA THR A 347 6.21 24.30 -19.26
C THR A 347 5.58 23.33 -20.26
N LEU A 348 6.40 22.59 -21.01
CA LEU A 348 5.91 21.55 -21.92
C LEU A 348 5.15 20.47 -21.15
N LEU A 349 5.71 19.96 -20.05
CA LEU A 349 5.07 18.92 -19.24
C LEU A 349 3.75 19.39 -18.64
N SER A 350 3.68 20.61 -18.12
CA SER A 350 2.43 21.19 -17.61
C SER A 350 1.34 21.24 -18.68
N ASN A 351 1.67 21.55 -19.94
CA ASN A 351 0.70 21.50 -21.04
C ASN A 351 0.29 20.05 -21.38
N LEU A 352 1.22 19.10 -21.34
CA LEU A 352 0.97 17.70 -21.74
C LEU A 352 0.18 16.89 -20.69
N VAL A 353 0.19 17.27 -19.41
CA VAL A 353 -0.71 16.67 -18.40
C VAL A 353 -2.17 16.85 -18.79
N ASP A 354 -2.48 17.98 -19.42
CA ASP A 354 -3.81 18.37 -19.84
C ASP A 354 -4.12 18.02 -21.30
N GLN A 355 -3.28 17.18 -21.92
CA GLN A 355 -3.31 16.93 -23.35
C GLN A 355 -4.69 16.48 -23.84
N ALA A 356 -5.27 15.49 -23.16
CA ALA A 356 -6.55 14.90 -23.54
C ALA A 356 -7.73 15.86 -23.39
N LYS A 357 -7.76 16.68 -22.33
CA LYS A 357 -8.88 17.60 -22.06
C LYS A 357 -8.81 18.88 -22.88
N GLN A 358 -7.60 19.30 -23.28
CA GLN A 358 -7.36 20.53 -24.03
C GLN A 358 -7.23 20.31 -25.55
N GLY A 359 -7.36 19.06 -26.03
CA GLY A 359 -7.20 18.73 -27.44
C GLY A 359 -5.81 19.08 -27.97
N ILE A 360 -4.78 18.94 -27.12
CA ILE A 360 -3.40 19.28 -27.48
C ILE A 360 -2.80 18.19 -28.36
N GLU A 361 -2.31 18.59 -29.53
CA GLU A 361 -1.52 17.76 -30.41
C GLU A 361 -0.04 18.13 -30.29
N PHE A 362 0.78 17.11 -29.99
CA PHE A 362 2.23 17.21 -29.93
C PHE A 362 2.83 15.86 -30.29
N THR A 363 3.59 15.81 -31.39
CA THR A 363 4.10 14.56 -31.98
C THR A 363 5.61 14.37 -31.78
N ASP A 364 6.15 13.23 -32.23
CA ASP A 364 7.58 12.99 -32.26
C ASP A 364 8.34 14.01 -33.14
N GLU A 365 7.72 14.52 -34.21
CA GLU A 365 8.27 15.57 -35.08
C GLU A 365 8.39 16.90 -34.35
N ASP A 366 7.33 17.31 -33.62
CA ASP A 366 7.33 18.52 -32.81
C ASP A 366 8.40 18.43 -31.72
N PHE A 367 8.56 17.25 -31.11
CA PHE A 367 9.59 17.03 -30.10
C PHE A 367 11.01 17.07 -30.69
N LYS A 368 11.24 16.50 -31.88
CA LYS A 368 12.52 16.61 -32.60
C LYS A 368 12.84 18.07 -32.92
N ALA A 369 11.85 18.86 -33.34
CA ALA A 369 12.03 20.29 -33.61
C ALA A 369 12.41 21.05 -32.34
N LEU A 370 11.72 20.81 -31.22
CA LEU A 370 12.07 21.41 -29.93
C LEU A 370 13.49 21.04 -29.51
N LYS A 371 13.89 19.77 -29.60
CA LYS A 371 15.27 19.34 -29.28
C LYS A 371 16.31 20.05 -30.13
N LYS A 372 16.03 20.27 -31.42
CA LYS A 372 16.94 20.99 -32.33
C LYS A 372 17.11 22.46 -31.91
N ASP A 373 16.02 23.12 -31.54
CA ASP A 373 16.06 24.52 -31.09
C ASP A 373 16.77 24.64 -29.74
N LEU A 374 16.52 23.73 -28.79
CA LEU A 374 17.27 23.66 -27.53
C LEU A 374 18.79 23.47 -27.75
N ALA A 375 19.17 22.62 -28.71
CA ALA A 375 20.58 22.41 -29.06
C ALA A 375 21.22 23.66 -29.67
N LYS A 376 20.49 24.38 -30.53
CA LYS A 376 20.97 25.59 -31.20
C LYS A 376 21.10 26.77 -30.24
N ASP A 377 20.05 27.05 -29.47
CA ASP A 377 19.92 28.30 -28.72
C ASP A 377 20.60 28.22 -27.35
N TYR A 378 20.61 27.03 -26.74
CA TYR A 378 21.15 26.80 -25.39
C TYR A 378 22.37 25.87 -25.38
N LYS A 379 22.94 25.54 -26.54
CA LYS A 379 24.12 24.67 -26.71
C LYS A 379 23.96 23.31 -26.01
N VAL A 380 22.73 22.79 -25.98
CA VAL A 380 22.44 21.45 -25.46
C VAL A 380 23.07 20.41 -26.39
N ARG A 381 24.10 19.70 -25.93
CA ARG A 381 24.75 18.63 -26.70
C ARG A 381 23.81 17.42 -26.81
N GLN A 382 23.78 16.77 -27.97
CA GLN A 382 23.00 15.53 -28.15
C GLN A 382 23.52 14.35 -27.30
N GLU A 383 24.77 14.41 -26.83
CA GLU A 383 25.40 13.38 -25.98
C GLU A 383 24.77 13.22 -24.59
N TYR A 384 23.79 14.05 -24.23
CA TYR A 384 23.06 14.00 -22.96
C TYR A 384 21.96 12.91 -22.91
N ASP A 385 21.91 11.99 -23.87
CA ASP A 385 21.05 10.79 -23.81
C ASP A 385 21.63 9.67 -22.90
N ARG A 386 22.66 9.97 -22.10
CA ARG A 386 23.21 9.01 -21.13
C ARG A 386 22.22 8.77 -20.01
N ILE A 387 21.85 7.50 -19.84
CA ILE A 387 20.98 7.05 -18.76
C ILE A 387 21.58 7.51 -17.40
N PRO A 388 20.80 8.19 -16.54
CA PRO A 388 21.28 8.60 -15.22
C PRO A 388 21.84 7.43 -14.42
N ALA A 389 22.94 7.65 -13.69
CA ALA A 389 23.65 6.57 -13.01
C ALA A 389 22.77 5.89 -11.96
N TYR A 390 21.92 6.60 -11.23
CA TYR A 390 20.96 5.98 -10.30
C TYR A 390 19.97 5.01 -10.96
N LYS A 391 19.87 4.92 -12.29
CA LYS A 391 19.09 3.86 -12.95
C LYS A 391 19.85 2.53 -13.09
N SER A 392 21.18 2.52 -12.89
CA SER A 392 21.98 1.29 -12.82
C SER A 392 21.94 0.67 -11.41
N GLU A 393 22.31 -0.62 -11.32
CA GLU A 393 22.45 -1.30 -10.03
C GLU A 393 23.73 -0.91 -9.29
N TYR A 394 24.80 -0.60 -10.02
CA TYR A 394 26.14 -0.35 -9.47
C TYR A 394 26.69 0.99 -9.93
N TRP A 395 27.51 1.59 -9.07
CA TRP A 395 28.29 2.78 -9.41
C TRP A 395 29.52 2.38 -10.25
N GLY A 396 29.60 2.90 -11.48
CA GLY A 396 30.61 2.52 -12.47
C GLY A 396 31.87 3.40 -12.49
N SER A 397 32.05 4.30 -11.53
CA SER A 397 33.18 5.24 -11.48
C SER A 397 33.99 5.08 -10.19
N ASN A 398 35.28 5.39 -10.24
CA ASN A 398 36.15 5.45 -9.07
C ASN A 398 36.01 6.77 -8.29
N GLU A 399 35.41 7.80 -8.91
CA GLU A 399 35.11 9.07 -8.22
C GLU A 399 33.83 8.96 -7.38
N PRO A 400 33.72 9.70 -6.27
CA PRO A 400 32.48 9.77 -5.51
C PRO A 400 31.34 10.39 -6.34
N PRO A 401 30.09 9.93 -6.18
CA PRO A 401 28.96 10.50 -6.90
C PRO A 401 28.72 11.97 -6.54
N LYS A 402 28.55 12.82 -7.55
CA LYS A 402 28.33 14.28 -7.37
C LYS A 402 26.85 14.67 -7.38
N HIS A 403 26.02 13.98 -8.18
CA HIS A 403 24.59 14.25 -8.24
C HIS A 403 23.89 13.75 -6.96
N ILE A 404 22.97 14.53 -6.41
CA ILE A 404 22.33 14.23 -5.11
C ILE A 404 21.69 12.84 -5.05
N ILE A 405 21.00 12.43 -6.13
CA ILE A 405 20.35 11.11 -6.19
C ILE A 405 21.38 9.97 -6.20
N ASP A 406 22.49 10.13 -6.94
CA ASP A 406 23.54 9.11 -7.00
C ASP A 406 24.27 9.02 -5.66
N TYR A 407 24.53 10.16 -5.02
CA TYR A 407 25.13 10.21 -3.69
C TYR A 407 24.25 9.49 -2.66
N LEU A 408 22.95 9.78 -2.64
CA LEU A 408 22.00 9.10 -1.75
C LEU A 408 21.90 7.61 -2.04
N LYS A 409 21.90 7.19 -3.32
CA LYS A 409 21.80 5.77 -3.69
C LYS A 409 23.08 5.00 -3.39
N PHE A 410 24.19 5.40 -3.99
CA PHE A 410 25.44 4.65 -4.01
C PHE A 410 26.36 5.01 -2.85
N GLY A 411 26.36 6.27 -2.42
CA GLY A 411 27.19 6.74 -1.31
C GLY A 411 26.60 6.45 0.07
N ILE A 412 25.28 6.42 0.21
CA ILE A 412 24.59 6.30 1.50
C ILE A 412 23.76 5.02 1.60
N ALA A 413 22.71 4.88 0.78
CA ALA A 413 21.72 3.82 0.94
C ALA A 413 22.32 2.43 0.73
N GLN A 414 23.09 2.21 -0.34
CA GLN A 414 23.68 0.90 -0.64
C GLN A 414 24.64 0.40 0.46
N PRO A 415 25.64 1.18 0.92
CA PRO A 415 26.50 0.77 2.03
C PRO A 415 25.75 0.47 3.32
N ILE A 416 24.79 1.33 3.69
CA ILE A 416 23.97 1.13 4.90
C ILE A 416 23.15 -0.16 4.78
N ILE A 417 22.47 -0.36 3.66
CA ILE A 417 21.65 -1.55 3.44
C ILE A 417 22.50 -2.83 3.46
N ALA A 418 23.68 -2.81 2.83
CA ALA A 418 24.58 -3.96 2.87
C ALA A 418 25.04 -4.27 4.31
N LYS A 419 25.40 -3.24 5.07
CA LYS A 419 25.77 -3.38 6.49
C LYS A 419 24.64 -3.95 7.34
N GLU A 420 23.45 -3.38 7.24
CA GLU A 420 22.28 -3.78 8.06
C GLU A 420 21.78 -5.17 7.68
N LEU A 421 21.76 -5.53 6.38
CA LEU A 421 21.43 -6.89 5.96
C LEU A 421 22.45 -7.90 6.47
N ASN A 422 23.75 -7.58 6.44
CA ASN A 422 24.77 -8.45 7.02
C ASN A 422 24.58 -8.62 8.53
N SER A 423 24.28 -7.53 9.26
CA SER A 423 24.01 -7.56 10.70
C SER A 423 22.80 -8.45 11.03
N LEU A 424 21.68 -8.26 10.31
CA LEU A 424 20.49 -9.10 10.47
C LEU A 424 20.78 -10.56 10.15
N ASN A 425 21.52 -10.84 9.07
CA ASN A 425 21.90 -12.20 8.73
C ASN A 425 22.76 -12.84 9.82
N THR A 426 23.71 -12.10 10.41
CA THR A 426 24.50 -12.60 11.54
C THR A 426 23.60 -12.90 12.73
N ALA A 427 22.74 -11.97 13.16
CA ALA A 427 21.84 -12.13 14.30
C ALA A 427 20.88 -13.33 14.14
N LEU A 428 20.31 -13.52 12.94
CA LEU A 428 19.46 -14.68 12.65
C LEU A 428 20.23 -16.01 12.72
N ASN A 429 21.54 -16.00 12.42
CA ASN A 429 22.37 -17.20 12.44
C ASN A 429 23.07 -17.46 13.78
N GLU A 430 22.99 -16.55 14.76
CA GLU A 430 23.59 -16.73 16.10
C GLU A 430 23.08 -18.00 16.79
N GLY A 431 21.77 -18.25 16.72
CA GLY A 431 21.14 -19.45 17.27
C GLY A 431 21.38 -20.73 16.46
N ARG A 432 22.17 -20.67 15.38
CA ARG A 432 22.42 -21.77 14.42
C ARG A 432 21.11 -22.43 13.97
N PRO A 433 20.21 -21.68 13.32
CA PRO A 433 18.88 -22.18 13.00
C PRO A 433 18.95 -23.42 12.12
N GLU A 434 18.17 -24.44 12.48
CA GLU A 434 18.15 -25.72 11.78
C GLU A 434 16.84 -25.91 11.01
N PHE A 435 16.91 -26.72 9.93
CA PHE A 435 15.71 -27.19 9.25
C PHE A 435 15.03 -28.33 10.01
N TYR A 436 15.77 -29.07 10.84
CA TYR A 436 15.21 -30.15 11.65
C TYR A 436 14.64 -29.59 12.95
N ASP A 437 13.44 -30.01 13.29
CA ASP A 437 12.82 -29.72 14.57
C ASP A 437 12.28 -31.04 15.14
N GLN A 438 12.74 -31.40 16.34
CA GLN A 438 12.33 -32.64 17.00
C GLN A 438 10.83 -32.65 17.32
N ASP A 439 10.24 -31.49 17.61
CA ASP A 439 8.83 -31.37 17.96
C ASP A 439 7.96 -31.73 16.73
N LEU A 440 8.36 -31.29 15.54
CA LEU A 440 7.61 -31.48 14.30
C LEU A 440 7.58 -32.93 13.79
N VAL A 441 8.52 -33.77 14.24
CA VAL A 441 8.60 -35.18 13.84
C VAL A 441 7.99 -36.13 14.88
N ALA A 442 7.35 -35.60 15.93
CA ALA A 442 6.79 -36.39 17.02
C ALA A 442 5.71 -37.37 16.55
N TYR A 443 4.79 -36.93 15.68
CA TYR A 443 3.75 -37.79 15.12
C TYR A 443 4.35 -38.86 14.21
N TYR A 444 5.27 -38.50 13.31
CA TYR A 444 6.00 -39.47 12.49
C TYR A 444 6.66 -40.56 13.34
N LYS A 445 7.44 -40.19 14.37
CA LYS A 445 8.11 -41.14 15.26
C LYS A 445 7.12 -42.05 15.99
N LYS A 446 5.99 -41.51 16.45
CA LYS A 446 4.95 -42.29 17.14
C LYS A 446 4.35 -43.37 16.24
N TYR A 447 3.99 -43.02 15.00
CA TYR A 447 3.40 -43.98 14.07
C TYR A 447 4.44 -44.94 13.46
N ASP A 448 5.68 -44.52 13.27
CA ASP A 448 6.78 -45.41 12.87
C ASP A 448 7.06 -46.49 13.94
N GLN A 449 6.96 -46.13 15.23
CA GLN A 449 7.04 -47.13 16.31
C GLN A 449 5.88 -48.12 16.28
N LEU A 450 4.65 -47.64 16.07
CA LEU A 450 3.47 -48.52 15.94
C LEU A 450 3.57 -49.45 14.72
N ALA A 451 4.13 -48.98 13.60
CA ALA A 451 4.36 -49.79 12.40
C ALA A 451 5.39 -50.91 12.58
N ARG A 452 6.22 -50.86 13.64
CA ARG A 452 7.21 -51.89 13.99
C ARG A 452 6.65 -52.94 14.95
N ASP A 453 5.45 -52.73 15.48
CA ASP A 453 4.78 -53.69 16.35
C ASP A 453 4.45 -54.98 15.58
N PRO A 454 4.72 -56.17 16.12
CA PRO A 454 4.44 -57.45 15.44
C PRO A 454 2.95 -57.83 15.38
N SER A 455 2.06 -57.07 16.03
CA SER A 455 0.61 -57.28 16.01
C SER A 455 -0.02 -57.02 14.62
N GLU A 456 -1.27 -57.47 14.46
CA GLU A 456 -2.08 -57.15 13.27
C GLU A 456 -2.27 -55.64 13.09
N LEU A 457 -2.35 -54.87 14.18
CA LEU A 457 -2.38 -53.41 14.14
C LEU A 457 -1.05 -52.84 13.58
N GLY A 458 0.09 -53.42 13.96
CA GLY A 458 1.39 -52.98 13.46
C GLY A 458 1.59 -53.28 11.97
N LYS A 459 1.12 -54.44 11.47
CA LYS A 459 1.07 -54.73 10.03
C LYS A 459 0.22 -53.71 9.28
N TRP A 460 -0.97 -53.40 9.79
CA TRP A 460 -1.85 -52.39 9.20
C TRP A 460 -1.21 -50.99 9.17
N MET A 461 -0.58 -50.57 10.28
CA MET A 461 0.16 -49.30 10.34
C MET A 461 1.33 -49.26 9.37
N LYS A 462 2.02 -50.38 9.14
CA LYS A 462 3.11 -50.49 8.18
C LYS A 462 2.63 -50.29 6.74
N ASP A 463 1.48 -50.84 6.38
CA ASP A 463 0.87 -50.62 5.07
C ASP A 463 0.49 -49.15 4.86
N LEU A 464 -0.16 -48.53 5.86
CA LEU A 464 -0.47 -47.09 5.84
C LEU A 464 0.79 -46.25 5.70
N HIS A 465 1.85 -46.59 6.45
CA HIS A 465 3.13 -45.88 6.40
C HIS A 465 3.77 -45.99 5.02
N SER A 466 3.76 -47.17 4.38
CA SER A 466 4.28 -47.36 3.03
C SER A 466 3.47 -46.60 1.98
N TYR A 467 2.14 -46.58 2.10
CA TYR A 467 1.26 -45.81 1.22
C TYR A 467 1.56 -44.31 1.34
N LEU A 468 1.64 -43.80 2.57
CA LEU A 468 1.92 -42.40 2.86
C LEU A 468 3.28 -41.97 2.30
N ASP A 469 4.31 -42.79 2.46
CA ASP A 469 5.65 -42.53 1.94
C ASP A 469 5.65 -42.36 0.41
N GLN A 470 4.99 -43.29 -0.31
CA GLN A 470 4.90 -43.27 -1.77
C GLN A 470 4.11 -42.07 -2.29
N GLU A 471 2.95 -41.76 -1.70
CA GLU A 471 2.10 -40.66 -2.17
C GLU A 471 2.69 -39.29 -1.86
N ILE A 472 3.34 -39.11 -0.71
CA ILE A 472 4.05 -37.85 -0.40
C ILE A 472 5.22 -37.67 -1.37
N GLU A 473 5.95 -38.74 -1.70
CA GLU A 473 7.07 -38.68 -2.63
C GLU A 473 6.62 -38.30 -4.05
N LYS A 474 5.57 -38.95 -4.57
CA LYS A 474 4.92 -38.57 -5.83
C LYS A 474 4.47 -37.11 -5.85
N THR A 475 3.87 -36.65 -4.75
CA THR A 475 3.38 -35.27 -4.63
C THR A 475 4.54 -34.27 -4.56
N SER A 476 5.64 -34.59 -3.87
CA SER A 476 6.86 -33.78 -3.87
C SER A 476 7.52 -33.73 -5.25
N GLU A 477 7.52 -34.82 -6.01
CA GLU A 477 8.05 -34.83 -7.38
C GLU A 477 7.19 -33.99 -8.33
N ALA A 478 5.86 -34.04 -8.16
CA ALA A 478 4.95 -33.17 -8.91
C ALA A 478 5.19 -31.69 -8.57
N TRP A 479 5.46 -31.38 -7.30
CA TRP A 479 5.88 -30.05 -6.87
C TRP A 479 7.16 -29.59 -7.57
N ASP A 480 8.18 -30.45 -7.64
CA ASP A 480 9.46 -30.10 -8.26
C ASP A 480 9.34 -29.95 -9.79
N ARG A 481 8.51 -30.77 -10.45
CA ARG A 481 8.31 -30.74 -11.92
C ARG A 481 7.38 -29.63 -12.42
N SER A 482 6.50 -29.10 -11.57
CA SER A 482 5.50 -28.11 -12.01
C SER A 482 6.13 -26.77 -12.42
N THR A 483 5.82 -26.35 -13.64
CA THR A 483 6.21 -25.08 -14.28
C THR A 483 5.07 -24.05 -14.32
N ALA A 484 3.91 -24.38 -13.73
CA ALA A 484 2.76 -23.48 -13.68
C ALA A 484 3.06 -22.21 -12.89
N SER A 485 2.19 -21.19 -13.03
CA SER A 485 2.28 -19.99 -12.20
C SER A 485 2.21 -20.35 -10.72
N TRP A 486 2.81 -19.53 -9.84
CA TRP A 486 2.88 -19.85 -8.41
C TRP A 486 1.52 -20.20 -7.79
N PRO A 487 0.43 -19.44 -8.02
CA PRO A 487 -0.87 -19.79 -7.45
C PRO A 487 -1.45 -21.11 -7.97
N GLU A 488 -1.33 -21.37 -9.26
CA GLU A 488 -1.83 -22.60 -9.88
C GLU A 488 -1.01 -23.82 -9.46
N LYS A 489 0.31 -23.65 -9.35
CA LYS A 489 1.22 -24.67 -8.83
C LYS A 489 0.82 -25.05 -7.41
N VAL A 490 0.67 -24.08 -6.50
CA VAL A 490 0.32 -24.41 -5.11
C VAL A 490 -1.05 -25.07 -5.04
N ARG A 491 -2.06 -24.55 -5.75
CA ARG A 491 -3.42 -25.12 -5.77
C ARG A 491 -3.43 -26.56 -6.28
N SER A 492 -2.85 -26.83 -7.46
CA SER A 492 -2.85 -28.18 -8.06
C SER A 492 -2.11 -29.20 -7.19
N ILE A 493 -0.98 -28.84 -6.59
CA ILE A 493 -0.26 -29.75 -5.69
C ILE A 493 -1.01 -29.93 -4.37
N TYR A 494 -1.70 -28.89 -3.88
CA TYR A 494 -2.52 -29.01 -2.67
C TYR A 494 -3.73 -29.93 -2.87
N GLU A 495 -4.34 -29.94 -4.06
CA GLU A 495 -5.39 -30.90 -4.42
C GLU A 495 -4.86 -32.36 -4.38
N LEU A 496 -3.65 -32.60 -4.89
CA LEU A 496 -2.98 -33.91 -4.78
C LEU A 496 -2.69 -34.27 -3.32
N TRP A 497 -2.20 -33.32 -2.53
CA TRP A 497 -1.92 -33.49 -1.10
C TRP A 497 -3.17 -33.84 -0.27
N GLN A 498 -4.30 -33.19 -0.56
CA GLN A 498 -5.58 -33.47 0.09
C GLN A 498 -6.14 -34.84 -0.33
N ALA A 499 -5.82 -35.30 -1.54
CA ALA A 499 -6.26 -36.61 -2.02
C ALA A 499 -5.59 -37.80 -1.31
N ILE A 500 -4.48 -37.58 -0.58
CA ILE A 500 -3.80 -38.60 0.23
C ILE A 500 -4.62 -38.90 1.50
N GLN A 501 -5.39 -40.00 1.46
CA GLN A 501 -6.36 -40.38 2.48
C GLN A 501 -6.21 -41.86 2.86
N PRO A 502 -6.47 -42.25 4.14
CA PRO A 502 -6.17 -43.57 4.65
C PRO A 502 -7.09 -44.68 4.10
N ASP A 503 -8.26 -44.33 3.56
CA ASP A 503 -9.20 -45.25 2.92
C ASP A 503 -8.74 -45.72 1.53
N LYS A 504 -7.76 -45.04 0.93
CA LYS A 504 -7.25 -45.34 -0.42
C LYS A 504 -6.06 -46.32 -0.43
N VAL A 505 -5.75 -46.94 0.69
CA VAL A 505 -4.59 -47.84 0.81
C VAL A 505 -4.87 -49.15 0.05
N PRO A 506 -4.03 -49.55 -0.92
CA PRO A 506 -4.31 -50.69 -1.81
C PRO A 506 -4.48 -52.04 -1.11
N SER A 507 -3.83 -52.26 0.04
CA SER A 507 -3.97 -53.52 0.80
C SER A 507 -5.33 -53.66 1.49
N LEU A 508 -6.10 -52.56 1.60
CA LEU A 508 -7.46 -52.52 2.16
C LEU A 508 -8.54 -52.51 1.07
N SER A 509 -8.18 -52.21 -0.19
CA SER A 509 -9.13 -52.22 -1.31
C SER A 509 -9.44 -53.66 -1.72
N GLY A 510 -10.44 -54.28 -1.08
CA GLY A 510 -10.98 -55.59 -1.45
C GLY A 510 -11.25 -56.56 -0.29
N GLN A 511 -10.78 -56.28 0.93
CA GLN A 511 -11.17 -57.02 2.14
C GLN A 511 -12.28 -56.25 2.86
N GLN A 512 -13.38 -56.91 3.27
CA GLN A 512 -14.36 -56.25 4.14
C GLN A 512 -13.64 -55.79 5.41
N PRO A 513 -13.62 -54.49 5.73
CA PRO A 513 -12.96 -54.01 6.94
C PRO A 513 -13.63 -54.67 8.14
N THR A 514 -12.86 -55.38 8.96
CA THR A 514 -13.36 -55.79 10.27
C THR A 514 -13.81 -54.54 11.03
N ALA A 515 -14.83 -54.64 11.89
CA ALA A 515 -15.40 -53.49 12.61
C ALA A 515 -14.34 -52.63 13.35
N ASN A 516 -13.23 -53.25 13.75
CA ASN A 516 -12.10 -52.59 14.41
C ASN A 516 -11.32 -51.66 13.47
N TYR A 517 -11.14 -52.01 12.19
CA TYR A 517 -10.41 -51.17 11.22
C TYR A 517 -11.21 -49.93 10.82
N ALA A 518 -12.51 -50.07 10.58
CA ALA A 518 -13.37 -48.94 10.28
C ALA A 518 -13.37 -47.91 11.42
N THR A 519 -13.41 -48.38 12.67
CA THR A 519 -13.33 -47.54 13.86
C THR A 519 -11.98 -46.84 13.99
N ALA A 520 -10.87 -47.54 13.68
CA ALA A 520 -9.53 -46.95 13.69
C ALA A 520 -9.36 -45.84 12.65
N ILE A 521 -9.85 -46.04 11.41
CA ILE A 521 -9.82 -45.02 10.35
C ILE A 521 -10.65 -43.80 10.77
N GLN A 522 -11.85 -44.03 11.32
CA GLN A 522 -12.72 -42.94 11.77
C GLN A 522 -12.06 -42.13 12.90
N THR A 523 -11.31 -42.79 13.77
CA THR A 523 -10.53 -42.15 14.84
C THR A 523 -9.36 -41.33 14.27
N LEU A 524 -8.67 -41.85 13.25
CA LEU A 524 -7.58 -41.13 12.59
C LEU A 524 -8.05 -39.85 11.89
N LEU A 525 -9.26 -39.87 11.34
CA LEU A 525 -9.88 -38.75 10.61
C LEU A 525 -10.65 -37.77 11.52
N LEU A 526 -10.81 -38.10 12.80
CA LEU A 526 -11.48 -37.22 13.76
C LEU A 526 -10.67 -35.92 13.95
N GLY A 527 -11.33 -34.77 13.76
CA GLY A 527 -10.69 -33.45 13.86
C GLY A 527 -10.45 -32.74 12.53
N GLY A 528 -10.85 -33.34 11.40
CA GLY A 528 -10.78 -32.72 10.07
C GLY A 528 -9.34 -32.40 9.63
N GLU A 529 -9.07 -31.13 9.30
CA GLU A 529 -7.73 -30.65 8.88
C GLU A 529 -6.65 -30.74 9.98
N LEU A 530 -7.04 -30.96 11.24
CA LEU A 530 -6.15 -31.20 12.38
C LEU A 530 -6.31 -32.62 12.92
N SER A 531 -6.85 -33.53 12.12
CA SER A 531 -6.99 -34.94 12.49
C SER A 531 -5.63 -35.61 12.66
N HIS A 532 -5.61 -36.74 13.38
CA HIS A 532 -4.40 -37.51 13.59
C HIS A 532 -3.74 -37.96 12.27
N TRP A 533 -4.53 -38.21 11.23
CA TRP A 533 -4.04 -38.48 9.88
C TRP A 533 -3.31 -37.27 9.28
N GLU A 534 -3.93 -36.09 9.30
CA GLU A 534 -3.33 -34.88 8.73
C GLU A 534 -2.05 -34.47 9.48
N LEU A 535 -2.03 -34.60 10.81
CA LEU A 535 -0.84 -34.33 11.62
C LEU A 535 0.28 -35.36 11.36
N TRP A 536 -0.06 -36.64 11.18
CA TRP A 536 0.91 -37.66 10.79
C TRP A 536 1.48 -37.40 9.41
N LYS A 537 0.62 -37.14 8.41
CA LYS A 537 1.00 -36.80 7.03
C LYS A 537 1.92 -35.58 6.98
N ALA A 538 1.59 -34.52 7.71
CA ALA A 538 2.43 -33.32 7.86
C ALA A 538 3.80 -33.63 8.47
N SER A 539 3.81 -34.33 9.60
CA SER A 539 5.01 -34.72 10.35
C SER A 539 5.95 -35.61 9.52
N PHE A 540 5.37 -36.55 8.75
CA PHE A 540 6.10 -37.43 7.84
C PHE A 540 6.73 -36.61 6.70
N ALA A 541 5.93 -35.82 5.99
CA ALA A 541 6.42 -34.99 4.89
C ALA A 541 7.55 -34.05 5.35
N PHE A 542 7.42 -33.48 6.55
CA PHE A 542 8.47 -32.67 7.15
C PHE A 542 9.73 -33.51 7.44
N TYR A 543 9.62 -34.68 8.08
CA TYR A 543 10.77 -35.54 8.36
C TYR A 543 11.61 -35.84 7.11
N LYS A 544 10.93 -36.21 6.01
CA LYS A 544 11.56 -36.56 4.72
C LYS A 544 12.08 -35.33 3.97
N PHE A 545 11.29 -34.25 3.89
CA PHE A 545 11.56 -33.10 3.02
C PHE A 545 11.83 -31.77 3.74
N LYS A 546 12.22 -31.77 5.02
CA LYS A 546 12.47 -30.59 5.89
C LYS A 546 13.25 -29.41 5.27
N ARG A 547 14.15 -29.66 4.32
CA ARG A 547 14.93 -28.61 3.63
C ARG A 547 14.19 -27.94 2.47
N LYS A 548 13.07 -28.51 2.00
CA LYS A 548 12.25 -27.98 0.92
C LYS A 548 11.15 -27.08 1.49
N ARG A 549 10.66 -26.15 0.66
CA ARG A 549 9.44 -25.38 0.96
C ARG A 549 8.16 -26.24 0.90
N PHE A 550 8.20 -27.35 0.16
CA PHE A 550 7.07 -28.27 -0.05
C PHE A 550 6.29 -28.63 1.24
N PRO A 551 6.89 -29.21 2.30
CA PRO A 551 6.15 -29.58 3.51
C PRO A 551 5.54 -28.37 4.22
N TRP A 552 6.22 -27.22 4.22
CA TRP A 552 5.68 -25.99 4.78
C TRP A 552 4.49 -25.48 3.96
N GLN A 553 4.60 -25.44 2.63
CA GLN A 553 3.52 -24.93 1.78
C GLN A 553 2.29 -25.84 1.79
N MET A 554 2.46 -27.15 1.95
CA MET A 554 1.33 -28.09 1.98
C MET A 554 0.74 -28.28 3.38
N ALA A 555 1.57 -28.20 4.42
CA ALA A 555 1.18 -28.61 5.77
C ALA A 555 1.53 -27.59 6.86
N GLY A 556 1.81 -26.34 6.50
CA GLY A 556 2.25 -25.29 7.44
C GLY A 556 1.31 -25.13 8.63
N ARG A 557 -0.01 -25.17 8.40
CA ARG A 557 -1.03 -25.13 9.45
C ARG A 557 -0.89 -26.29 10.44
N GLN A 558 -0.75 -27.51 9.94
CA GLN A 558 -0.57 -28.70 10.77
C GLN A 558 0.78 -28.66 11.52
N LEU A 559 1.85 -28.20 10.87
CA LEU A 559 3.17 -28.04 11.51
C LEU A 559 3.15 -26.99 12.64
N CYS A 560 2.47 -25.86 12.43
CA CYS A 560 2.23 -24.87 13.48
C CYS A 560 1.45 -25.48 14.65
N HIS A 561 0.41 -26.27 14.37
CA HIS A 561 -0.34 -26.94 15.42
C HIS A 561 0.53 -27.92 16.23
N ILE A 562 1.31 -28.77 15.55
CA ILE A 562 2.24 -29.71 16.21
C ILE A 562 3.24 -28.94 17.09
N LYS A 563 3.78 -27.81 16.60
CA LYS A 563 4.71 -26.99 17.37
C LYS A 563 4.07 -26.40 18.61
N ALA A 564 2.90 -25.78 18.46
CA ALA A 564 2.17 -25.18 19.58
C ALA A 564 1.87 -26.20 20.67
N MET A 565 1.38 -27.39 20.28
CA MET A 565 1.13 -28.50 21.21
C MET A 565 2.40 -28.93 21.95
N ALA A 566 3.52 -29.08 21.24
CA ALA A 566 4.79 -29.51 21.83
C ALA A 566 5.41 -28.46 22.76
N VAL A 567 5.29 -27.17 22.43
CA VAL A 567 5.77 -26.06 23.27
C VAL A 567 4.94 -25.98 24.55
N CYS A 568 3.62 -26.01 24.43
CA CYS A 568 2.72 -25.95 25.59
C CYS A 568 2.87 -27.17 26.51
N ALA A 569 3.11 -28.37 25.94
CA ALA A 569 3.32 -29.58 26.71
C ALA A 569 4.56 -29.55 27.62
N LYS A 570 5.54 -28.67 27.34
CA LYS A 570 6.75 -28.52 28.18
C LYS A 570 6.46 -27.80 29.51
N THR A 571 5.36 -27.06 29.61
CA THR A 571 4.97 -26.32 30.82
C THR A 571 3.60 -26.78 31.30
N PRO A 572 3.51 -27.65 32.33
CA PRO A 572 2.24 -28.18 32.80
C PRO A 572 1.32 -27.10 33.41
N GLY A 573 0.02 -27.21 33.18
CA GLY A 573 -1.00 -26.40 33.83
C GLY A 573 -2.02 -25.81 32.85
N ALA A 574 -3.28 -25.68 33.29
CA ALA A 574 -4.38 -25.21 32.43
C ALA A 574 -4.12 -23.83 31.82
N ALA A 575 -3.39 -22.95 32.52
CA ALA A 575 -3.01 -21.63 32.04
C ALA A 575 -2.02 -21.64 30.86
N HIS A 576 -1.35 -22.76 30.60
CA HIS A 576 -0.35 -22.93 29.54
C HIS A 576 -0.87 -23.80 28.39
N ALA A 577 -2.16 -24.17 28.42
CA ALA A 577 -2.78 -24.91 27.31
C ALA A 577 -2.91 -24.02 26.07
N PRO A 578 -2.72 -24.57 24.85
CA PRO A 578 -2.83 -23.78 23.64
C PRO A 578 -4.27 -23.34 23.39
N ALA A 579 -4.45 -22.04 23.11
CA ALA A 579 -5.76 -21.48 22.78
C ALA A 579 -6.08 -21.75 21.30
N THR A 580 -7.14 -22.52 21.04
CA THR A 580 -7.63 -22.71 19.67
C THR A 580 -8.65 -21.62 19.32
N VAL A 581 -8.35 -20.84 18.29
CA VAL A 581 -9.25 -19.78 17.79
C VAL A 581 -9.81 -20.15 16.42
N VAL A 582 -11.09 -19.82 16.20
CA VAL A 582 -11.71 -19.96 14.87
C VAL A 582 -11.16 -18.90 13.91
N PRO A 583 -11.12 -19.16 12.59
CA PRO A 583 -10.47 -18.26 11.62
C PRO A 583 -10.96 -16.81 11.65
N GLN A 584 -12.23 -16.58 11.93
CA GLN A 584 -12.84 -15.24 11.98
C GLN A 584 -12.30 -14.42 13.17
N ILE A 585 -12.12 -15.08 14.32
CA ILE A 585 -11.53 -14.46 15.51
C ILE A 585 -10.03 -14.28 15.32
N HIS A 586 -9.33 -15.27 14.76
CA HIS A 586 -7.90 -15.14 14.47
C HIS A 586 -7.59 -13.92 13.59
N ALA A 587 -8.41 -13.65 12.57
CA ALA A 587 -8.23 -12.50 11.69
C ALA A 587 -8.37 -11.13 12.40
N SER A 588 -9.13 -11.07 13.50
CA SER A 588 -9.30 -9.82 14.28
C SER A 588 -8.22 -9.62 15.34
N LEU A 589 -7.51 -10.67 15.76
CA LEU A 589 -6.43 -10.60 16.74
C LEU A 589 -5.16 -9.96 16.15
N ARG A 590 -4.47 -9.17 16.97
CA ARG A 590 -3.19 -8.54 16.66
C ARG A 590 -2.30 -8.51 17.91
N PRO A 591 -0.97 -8.53 17.76
CA PRO A 591 -0.06 -8.29 18.87
C PRO A 591 -0.39 -6.96 19.56
N ASP A 592 -0.57 -6.98 20.89
CA ASP A 592 -0.78 -5.77 21.67
C ASP A 592 0.58 -5.09 21.94
N PRO A 593 0.86 -3.93 21.34
CA PRO A 593 2.14 -3.25 21.52
C PRO A 593 2.39 -2.83 22.97
N LYS A 594 1.34 -2.54 23.75
CA LYS A 594 1.48 -2.18 25.17
C LYS A 594 1.93 -3.39 25.98
N PHE A 595 1.28 -4.52 25.77
CA PHE A 595 1.66 -5.77 26.41
C PHE A 595 3.11 -6.16 26.08
N VAL A 596 3.49 -6.12 24.80
CA VAL A 596 4.86 -6.43 24.37
C VAL A 596 5.87 -5.52 25.06
N LYS A 597 5.64 -4.21 25.06
CA LYS A 597 6.54 -3.23 25.72
C LYS A 597 6.70 -3.51 27.21
N LEU A 598 5.61 -3.83 27.91
CA LEU A 598 5.64 -4.16 29.34
C LEU A 598 6.44 -5.43 29.63
N ILE A 599 6.22 -6.50 28.85
CA ILE A 599 6.93 -7.76 29.02
C ILE A 599 8.42 -7.61 28.76
N VAL A 600 8.81 -6.88 27.70
CA VAL A 600 10.22 -6.61 27.39
C VAL A 600 10.88 -5.81 28.52
N ALA A 601 10.23 -4.75 29.02
CA ALA A 601 10.74 -3.98 30.14
C ALA A 601 10.89 -4.82 31.43
N MET A 602 9.99 -5.77 31.68
CA MET A 602 10.13 -6.72 32.79
C MET A 602 11.30 -7.67 32.58
N MET A 603 11.50 -8.20 31.37
CA MET A 603 12.63 -9.07 31.03
C MET A 603 13.97 -8.36 31.14
N GLU A 604 14.03 -7.06 30.81
CA GLU A 604 15.21 -6.21 30.93
C GLU A 604 15.46 -5.69 32.36
N GLY A 605 14.63 -6.08 33.33
CA GLY A 605 14.78 -5.66 34.73
C GLY A 605 14.40 -4.20 35.01
N GLN A 606 13.74 -3.53 34.06
CA GLN A 606 13.30 -2.13 34.15
C GLN A 606 11.88 -1.98 34.76
N GLY A 607 11.20 -3.11 35.01
CA GLY A 607 9.75 -3.16 35.30
C GLY A 607 9.29 -3.01 36.76
N SER A 608 10.13 -2.60 37.71
CA SER A 608 9.75 -2.65 39.15
C SER A 608 8.81 -1.53 39.63
N GLN A 609 8.38 -0.58 38.79
CA GLN A 609 7.51 0.54 39.24
C GLN A 609 6.03 0.43 38.85
N PHE A 610 5.62 -0.54 38.02
CA PHE A 610 4.23 -0.61 37.52
C PHE A 610 3.33 -1.60 38.26
N MET A 611 3.86 -2.44 39.17
CA MET A 611 3.07 -3.49 39.85
C MET A 611 2.50 -3.10 41.22
N ASP A 612 2.90 -1.97 41.81
CA ASP A 612 2.40 -1.55 43.13
C ASP A 612 1.05 -0.81 43.11
N GLN A 613 0.42 -0.67 41.95
CA GLN A 613 -0.96 -0.18 41.83
C GLN A 613 -1.88 -1.31 41.35
N ARG A 614 -2.03 -2.34 42.17
CA ARG A 614 -3.29 -3.09 42.17
C ARG A 614 -4.19 -2.38 43.16
N ASP A 615 -5.26 -1.79 42.63
CA ASP A 615 -6.32 -1.11 43.36
C ASP A 615 -6.70 -1.87 44.64
N GLY A 616 -6.23 -1.33 45.77
CA GLY A 616 -6.69 -1.65 47.11
C GLY A 616 -7.80 -0.68 47.55
N ASN A 617 -8.72 -0.35 46.63
CA ASN A 617 -9.94 0.38 46.97
C ASN A 617 -11.09 -0.62 47.09
N ASP A 618 -10.98 -1.50 48.09
CA ASP A 618 -12.13 -2.12 48.73
C ASP A 618 -11.86 -2.10 50.24
N ASN A 619 -12.76 -1.40 50.95
CA ASN A 619 -12.97 -1.31 52.40
C ASN A 619 -12.46 -0.07 53.15
N ASP A 620 -13.47 0.65 53.66
CA ASP A 620 -13.59 1.24 55.01
C ASP A 620 -12.78 2.50 55.36
N ASP A 621 -13.45 3.66 55.36
CA ASP A 621 -13.99 4.32 56.58
C ASP A 621 -14.31 5.82 56.38
N GLU A 622 -15.48 6.21 56.92
CA GLU A 622 -16.07 7.56 57.17
C GLU A 622 -16.60 8.44 56.03
#